data_AF-A0AAJ0X1Y8-F1
#
_entry.id   AF-A0AAJ0X1Y8-F1
#
_cell.length_a   1.000
_cell.length_b   1.000
_cell.length_c   1.000
_cell.angle_alpha   90.00
_cell.angle_beta   90.00
_cell.angle_gamma   90.00
#
_symmetry.space_group_name_H-M   'P 1'
#
loop_
_entity.id
_entity.type
_entity.pdbx_description
1 polymer ?
#
loop_
_entity_poly.entity_id
_entity_poly.type
_entity_poly.pdbx_seq_one_letter_code
_entity_poly.pdbx_strand_id
1 'polypeptide(L)'
;MNGNRGTNKGVSLYVSHMLALALLLAAFGFVSIGITNYYKGVSEKGQEAQALVVSQLLAENIVKLEYLYKNSVAGLSTNGTNITLAELVLDVPQKISGKPYVVTLTGHQDFWIINNVTVSGENKTILQESRPQAQVTITTDGPPSITFSYNIYNVVAALEGSAQRTDRIKLTYMRELVSGVTTDRVVLSGA
;
A
#
# COMPACT_ATOMS: atom_id res chain seq x y z
N MET A 1 48.30 -66.67 -5.87
CA MET A 1 47.37 -65.72 -5.22
C MET A 1 46.98 -64.66 -6.25
N ASN A 2 45.94 -64.91 -7.04
CA ASN A 2 45.47 -63.95 -8.05
C ASN A 2 44.39 -63.07 -7.44
N GLY A 3 44.72 -61.80 -7.22
CA GLY A 3 43.82 -60.79 -6.71
C GLY A 3 42.72 -60.47 -7.73
N ASN A 4 41.48 -60.72 -7.33
CA ASN A 4 40.27 -60.38 -8.08
C ASN A 4 40.09 -58.84 -8.11
N ARG A 5 40.67 -58.17 -9.10
CA ARG A 5 40.53 -56.72 -9.35
C ARG A 5 39.71 -56.49 -10.62
N GLY A 6 38.41 -56.79 -10.60
CA GLY A 6 37.57 -56.76 -11.81
C GLY A 6 36.25 -55.98 -11.72
N THR A 7 35.64 -55.84 -10.54
CA THR A 7 34.20 -55.49 -10.46
C THR A 7 33.88 -54.10 -9.92
N ASN A 8 34.83 -53.39 -9.29
CA ASN A 8 34.55 -52.11 -8.64
C ASN A 8 34.54 -50.89 -9.58
N LYS A 9 35.06 -51.01 -10.82
CA LYS A 9 35.13 -49.88 -11.76
C LYS A 9 33.76 -49.52 -12.35
N GLY A 10 32.91 -50.50 -12.65
CA GLY A 10 31.56 -50.26 -13.20
C GLY A 10 30.60 -49.66 -12.17
N VAL A 11 30.66 -50.15 -10.92
CA VAL A 11 29.86 -49.61 -9.80
C VAL A 11 30.31 -48.20 -9.44
N SER A 12 31.63 -47.94 -9.41
CA SER A 12 32.18 -46.60 -9.15
C SER A 12 31.77 -45.58 -10.22
N LEU A 13 31.75 -45.98 -11.50
CA LEU A 13 31.31 -45.11 -12.59
C LEU A 13 29.81 -44.79 -12.48
N TYR A 14 28.99 -45.79 -12.20
CA TYR A 14 27.54 -45.62 -12.01
C TYR A 14 27.21 -44.68 -10.84
N VAL A 15 27.87 -44.89 -9.68
CA VAL A 15 27.70 -44.03 -8.50
C VAL A 15 28.12 -42.59 -8.79
N SER A 16 29.21 -42.38 -9.54
CA SER A 16 29.65 -41.04 -9.95
C SER A 16 28.62 -40.32 -10.82
N HIS A 17 27.98 -41.02 -11.76
CA HIS A 17 26.96 -40.42 -12.63
C HIS A 17 25.69 -40.10 -11.85
N MET A 18 25.25 -40.99 -10.95
CA MET A 18 24.12 -40.73 -10.07
C MET A 18 24.36 -39.51 -9.17
N LEU A 19 25.58 -39.36 -8.63
CA LEU A 19 25.95 -38.23 -7.80
C LEU A 19 26.01 -36.92 -8.61
N ALA A 20 26.52 -36.97 -9.85
CA ALA A 20 26.51 -35.82 -10.77
C ALA A 20 25.08 -35.39 -11.14
N LEU A 21 24.18 -36.34 -11.41
CA LEU A 21 22.75 -36.08 -11.65
C LEU A 21 22.08 -35.45 -10.43
N ALA A 22 22.33 -35.98 -9.23
CA ALA A 22 21.78 -35.43 -7.99
C ALA A 22 22.27 -34.00 -7.74
N LEU A 23 23.55 -33.71 -7.98
CA LEU A 23 24.12 -32.37 -7.86
C LEU A 23 23.55 -31.40 -8.89
N LEU A 24 23.34 -31.84 -10.14
CA LEU A 24 22.69 -31.03 -11.17
C LEU A 24 21.25 -30.70 -10.80
N LEU A 25 20.48 -31.68 -10.32
CA LEU A 25 19.11 -31.45 -9.85
C LEU A 25 19.07 -30.51 -8.65
N ALA A 26 19.99 -30.67 -7.69
CA ALA A 26 20.11 -29.77 -6.55
C ALA A 26 20.44 -28.33 -7.00
N ALA A 27 21.42 -28.18 -7.89
CA ALA A 27 21.79 -26.88 -8.47
C ALA A 27 20.60 -26.24 -9.22
N PHE A 28 19.85 -27.01 -9.99
CA PHE A 28 18.66 -26.54 -10.68
C PHE A 28 17.57 -26.09 -9.71
N GLY A 29 17.39 -26.82 -8.60
CA GLY A 29 16.51 -26.43 -7.51
C GLY A 29 16.90 -25.09 -6.89
N PHE A 30 18.18 -24.89 -6.56
CA PHE A 30 18.68 -23.62 -6.01
C PHE A 30 18.49 -22.45 -6.98
N VAL A 31 18.79 -22.64 -8.26
CA VAL A 31 18.59 -21.62 -9.29
C VAL A 31 17.10 -21.27 -9.43
N SER A 32 16.22 -22.27 -9.46
CA SER A 32 14.77 -22.07 -9.56
C SER A 32 14.22 -21.27 -8.38
N ILE A 33 14.68 -21.56 -7.15
CA ILE A 33 14.32 -20.81 -5.94
C ILE A 33 14.84 -19.38 -6.03
N GLY A 34 16.09 -19.18 -6.45
CA GLY A 34 16.70 -17.85 -6.60
C GLY A 34 15.96 -16.98 -7.61
N ILE A 35 15.60 -17.54 -8.77
CA ILE A 35 14.80 -16.87 -9.80
C ILE A 35 13.42 -16.50 -9.26
N THR A 36 12.74 -17.42 -8.57
CA THR A 36 11.41 -17.18 -8.00
C THR A 36 11.44 -16.04 -6.98
N ASN A 37 12.43 -16.04 -6.08
CA ASN A 37 12.61 -14.99 -5.08
C ASN A 37 12.93 -13.63 -5.73
N TYR A 38 13.76 -13.62 -6.78
CA TYR A 38 14.08 -12.39 -7.52
C TYR A 38 12.83 -11.79 -8.17
N TYR A 39 12.04 -12.59 -8.90
CA TYR A 39 10.81 -12.11 -9.53
C TYR A 39 9.78 -11.63 -8.53
N LYS A 40 9.66 -12.33 -7.39
CA LYS A 40 8.78 -11.88 -6.30
C LYS A 40 9.20 -10.50 -5.79
N GLY A 41 10.49 -10.30 -5.50
CA GLY A 41 10.99 -9.01 -5.00
C GLY A 41 10.86 -7.85 -6.00
N VAL A 42 11.12 -8.09 -7.29
CA VAL A 42 10.93 -7.07 -8.33
C VAL A 42 9.45 -6.72 -8.50
N SER A 43 8.58 -7.73 -8.47
CA SER A 43 7.13 -7.53 -8.55
C SER A 43 6.58 -6.76 -7.35
N GLU A 44 7.02 -7.07 -6.14
CA GLU A 44 6.62 -6.36 -4.92
C GLU A 44 7.04 -4.88 -4.96
N LYS A 45 8.30 -4.58 -5.31
CA LYS A 45 8.78 -3.19 -5.44
C LYS A 45 8.04 -2.40 -6.52
N GLY A 46 7.74 -3.02 -7.65
CA GLY A 46 6.96 -2.39 -8.72
C GLY A 46 5.53 -2.08 -8.28
N GLN A 47 4.91 -3.00 -7.56
CA GLN A 47 3.57 -2.81 -7.00
C GLN A 47 3.56 -1.70 -5.94
N GLU A 48 4.55 -1.66 -5.04
CA GLU A 48 4.70 -0.61 -4.03
C GLU A 48 4.87 0.78 -4.64
N ALA A 49 5.72 0.93 -5.66
CA ALA A 49 5.95 2.21 -6.32
C ALA A 49 4.67 2.76 -6.98
N GLN A 50 3.90 1.89 -7.65
CA GLN A 50 2.62 2.29 -8.26
C GLN A 50 1.56 2.62 -7.22
N ALA A 51 1.46 1.81 -6.16
CA ALA A 51 0.56 2.08 -5.04
C ALA A 51 0.89 3.40 -4.35
N LEU A 52 2.17 3.71 -4.15
CA LEU A 52 2.63 4.98 -3.59
C LEU A 52 2.14 6.18 -4.41
N VAL A 53 2.29 6.14 -5.74
CA VAL A 53 1.84 7.23 -6.62
C VAL A 53 0.33 7.46 -6.51
N VAL A 54 -0.47 6.40 -6.54
CA VAL A 54 -1.93 6.50 -6.41
C VAL A 54 -2.32 7.04 -5.03
N SER A 55 -1.69 6.54 -3.96
CA SER A 55 -1.95 6.99 -2.60
C SER A 55 -1.56 8.46 -2.38
N GLN A 56 -0.43 8.91 -2.93
CA GLN A 56 0.00 10.30 -2.86
C GLN A 56 -0.97 11.23 -3.60
N LEU A 57 -1.39 10.84 -4.81
CA LEU A 57 -2.38 11.60 -5.59
C LEU A 57 -3.69 11.77 -4.80
N LEU A 58 -4.18 10.69 -4.17
CA LEU A 58 -5.38 10.76 -3.33
C LEU A 58 -5.17 11.67 -2.11
N ALA A 59 -4.06 11.51 -1.40
CA ALA A 59 -3.73 12.30 -0.22
C ALA A 59 -3.67 13.81 -0.53
N GLU A 60 -2.97 14.19 -1.61
CA GLU A 60 -2.86 15.59 -2.05
C GLU A 60 -4.22 16.20 -2.37
N ASN A 61 -5.08 15.45 -3.07
CA ASN A 61 -6.41 15.93 -3.43
C ASN A 61 -7.35 16.00 -2.22
N ILE A 62 -7.24 15.08 -1.26
CA ILE A 62 -7.97 15.14 0.01
C ILE A 62 -7.58 16.40 0.80
N VAL A 63 -6.28 16.65 0.96
CA VAL A 63 -5.76 17.85 1.64
C VAL A 63 -6.23 19.11 0.93
N LYS A 64 -6.21 19.11 -0.41
CA LYS A 64 -6.70 20.24 -1.22
C LYS A 64 -8.19 20.48 -1.04
N LEU A 65 -9.02 19.43 -1.03
CA LEU A 65 -10.46 19.54 -0.78
C LEU A 65 -10.73 20.11 0.62
N GLU A 66 -10.06 19.62 1.67
CA GLU A 66 -10.22 20.19 3.00
C GLU A 66 -9.79 21.66 3.03
N TYR A 67 -8.61 21.98 2.49
CA TYR A 67 -8.10 23.35 2.50
C TYR A 67 -9.08 24.35 1.86
N LEU A 68 -9.73 23.95 0.75
CA LEU A 68 -10.66 24.81 0.02
C LEU A 68 -12.03 24.96 0.72
N TYR A 69 -12.53 23.90 1.38
CA TYR A 69 -13.93 23.85 1.82
C TYR A 69 -14.15 23.87 3.33
N LYS A 70 -13.11 23.62 4.14
CA LYS A 70 -13.18 23.64 5.61
C LYS A 70 -13.78 24.93 6.17
N ASN A 71 -13.40 26.06 5.61
CA ASN A 71 -13.87 27.38 6.03
C ASN A 71 -15.06 27.89 5.20
N SER A 72 -15.68 27.05 4.37
CA SER A 72 -16.82 27.51 3.56
C SER A 72 -17.99 27.92 4.48
N VAL A 73 -18.71 28.98 4.09
CA VAL A 73 -19.87 29.51 4.84
C VAL A 73 -21.15 28.75 4.50
N ALA A 74 -21.04 27.66 3.73
CA ALA A 74 -22.16 26.79 3.42
C ALA A 74 -22.65 26.15 4.73
N GLY A 75 -23.71 26.74 5.27
CA GLY A 75 -24.31 26.39 6.55
C GLY A 75 -25.45 25.40 6.38
N LEU A 76 -25.55 24.48 7.33
CA LEU A 76 -26.69 23.58 7.47
C LEU A 76 -27.68 24.22 8.45
N SER A 77 -28.93 24.40 8.02
CA SER A 77 -29.97 25.00 8.86
C SER A 77 -30.68 23.97 9.74
N THR A 78 -30.53 22.68 9.46
CA THR A 78 -31.38 21.62 10.02
C THR A 78 -30.53 20.45 10.51
N ASN A 79 -30.68 20.05 11.77
CA ASN A 79 -30.01 18.86 12.31
C ASN A 79 -30.37 17.61 11.49
N GLY A 80 -29.39 16.75 11.21
CA GLY A 80 -29.54 15.54 10.41
C GLY A 80 -29.48 15.77 8.89
N THR A 81 -29.22 17.00 8.45
CA THR A 81 -28.97 17.29 7.02
C THR A 81 -27.49 17.21 6.70
N ASN A 82 -27.20 16.77 5.47
CA ASN A 82 -25.87 16.80 4.88
C ASN A 82 -25.90 17.60 3.57
N ILE A 83 -24.78 18.22 3.24
CA ILE A 83 -24.59 18.91 1.96
C ILE A 83 -23.27 18.47 1.35
N THR A 84 -23.30 18.21 0.05
CA THR A 84 -22.08 18.03 -0.72
C THR A 84 -21.54 19.41 -1.08
N LEU A 85 -20.35 19.73 -0.61
CA LEU A 85 -19.66 20.99 -0.90
C LEU A 85 -18.82 20.90 -2.16
N ALA A 86 -18.25 19.72 -2.41
CA ALA A 86 -17.37 19.49 -3.54
C ALA A 86 -17.35 18.02 -3.94
N GLU A 87 -17.14 17.79 -5.23
CA GLU A 87 -16.89 16.47 -5.79
C GLU A 87 -15.69 16.56 -6.72
N LEU A 88 -14.78 15.60 -6.60
CA LEU A 88 -13.61 15.48 -7.44
C LEU A 88 -13.54 14.05 -7.96
N VAL A 89 -13.49 13.90 -9.28
CA VAL A 89 -13.26 12.61 -9.93
C VAL A 89 -11.81 12.55 -10.39
N LEU A 90 -11.11 11.53 -9.94
CA LEU A 90 -9.71 11.27 -10.23
C LEU A 90 -9.60 10.03 -11.10
N ASP A 91 -8.85 10.15 -12.19
CA ASP A 91 -8.50 9.01 -13.01
C ASP A 91 -7.32 8.27 -12.36
N VAL A 92 -7.50 6.98 -12.12
CA VAL A 92 -6.52 6.09 -11.49
C VAL A 92 -6.30 4.86 -12.37
N PRO A 93 -5.14 4.21 -12.32
CA PRO A 93 -4.95 2.99 -13.08
C PRO A 93 -5.95 1.92 -12.63
N GLN A 94 -6.55 1.15 -13.53
CA GLN A 94 -7.43 0.03 -13.14
C GLN A 94 -6.68 -1.10 -12.42
N LYS A 95 -5.36 -1.17 -12.63
CA LYS A 95 -4.51 -2.26 -12.18
C LYS A 95 -3.16 -1.75 -11.69
N ILE A 96 -2.64 -2.38 -10.64
CA ILE A 96 -1.27 -2.20 -10.15
C ILE A 96 -0.48 -3.46 -10.48
N SER A 97 0.59 -3.31 -11.27
CA SER A 97 1.37 -4.42 -11.85
C SER A 97 0.51 -5.54 -12.46
N GLY A 98 -0.52 -5.14 -13.21
CA GLY A 98 -1.42 -6.07 -13.91
C GLY A 98 -2.51 -6.70 -13.03
N LYS A 99 -2.60 -6.35 -11.74
CA LYS A 99 -3.59 -6.87 -10.80
C LYS A 99 -4.65 -5.83 -10.43
N PRO A 100 -5.92 -6.22 -10.29
CA PRO A 100 -6.91 -5.34 -9.68
C PRO A 100 -6.53 -5.03 -8.23
N TYR A 101 -6.99 -3.91 -7.72
CA TYR A 101 -6.75 -3.50 -6.35
C TYR A 101 -7.98 -2.83 -5.75
N VAL A 102 -7.95 -2.73 -4.43
CA VAL A 102 -8.91 -2.04 -3.59
C VAL A 102 -8.21 -0.85 -2.97
N VAL A 103 -8.84 0.33 -3.05
CA VAL A 103 -8.46 1.51 -2.28
C VAL A 103 -9.44 1.64 -1.13
N THR A 104 -8.91 1.75 0.07
CA THR A 104 -9.68 2.01 1.29
C THR A 104 -9.15 3.28 1.90
N LEU A 105 -10.07 4.17 2.26
CA LEU A 105 -9.78 5.38 2.99
C LEU A 105 -10.30 5.22 4.41
N THR A 106 -9.41 5.38 5.38
CA THR A 106 -9.74 5.20 6.80
C THR A 106 -9.22 6.37 7.61
N GLY A 107 -10.09 7.02 8.37
CA GLY A 107 -9.70 7.88 9.48
C GLY A 107 -8.88 7.09 10.50
N HIS A 108 -7.80 7.68 11.02
CA HIS A 108 -6.99 7.05 12.05
C HIS A 108 -7.56 7.32 13.44
N GLN A 109 -7.46 6.33 14.32
CA GLN A 109 -7.59 6.51 15.76
C GLN A 109 -6.29 7.13 16.30
N ASP A 110 -6.40 8.07 17.26
CA ASP A 110 -5.29 8.84 17.84
C ASP A 110 -4.06 8.01 18.21
N PHE A 111 -2.97 8.11 17.44
CA PHE A 111 -1.65 7.66 17.88
C PHE A 111 -0.57 8.70 17.57
N TRP A 112 0.47 8.70 18.40
CA TRP A 112 1.56 9.67 18.39
C TRP A 112 2.73 9.15 17.54
N ILE A 113 3.24 9.95 16.61
CA ILE A 113 4.51 9.69 15.93
C ILE A 113 5.54 10.69 16.47
N ILE A 114 6.63 10.19 17.04
CA ILE A 114 7.75 10.99 17.56
C ILE A 114 8.82 11.04 16.47
N ASN A 115 8.99 12.19 15.83
CA ASN A 115 10.08 12.42 14.88
C ASN A 115 11.29 13.03 15.61
N ASN A 116 12.46 12.39 15.53
CA ASN A 116 13.72 12.99 16.00
C ASN A 116 14.38 13.74 14.83
N VAL A 117 14.54 15.07 14.94
CA VAL A 117 15.20 15.89 13.93
C VAL A 117 16.51 16.43 14.47
N THR A 118 17.64 15.88 14.02
CA THR A 118 18.96 16.39 14.40
C THR A 118 19.25 17.69 13.65
N VAL A 119 19.27 18.82 14.35
CA VAL A 119 19.68 20.12 13.78
C VAL A 119 21.01 20.53 14.40
N SER A 120 22.03 20.68 13.54
CA SER A 120 23.36 21.22 13.91
C SER A 120 24.17 20.42 14.93
N GLY A 121 24.18 19.08 14.83
CA GLY A 121 25.04 18.23 15.65
C GLY A 121 24.58 18.03 17.11
N GLU A 122 23.52 18.72 17.52
CA GLU A 122 22.77 18.41 18.74
C GLU A 122 21.52 17.59 18.36
N ASN A 123 21.32 16.44 18.99
CA ASN A 123 20.06 15.70 18.90
C ASN A 123 18.97 16.49 19.62
N LYS A 124 18.37 17.45 18.93
CA LYS A 124 17.14 18.10 19.39
C LYS A 124 15.97 17.22 18.99
N THR A 125 15.35 16.54 19.96
CA THR A 125 14.04 15.95 19.75
C THR A 125 13.03 17.10 19.62
N ILE A 126 12.84 17.59 18.40
CA ILE A 126 11.69 18.41 18.07
C ILE A 126 10.50 17.45 18.07
N LEU A 127 9.70 17.46 19.14
CA LEU A 127 8.40 16.79 19.17
C LEU A 127 7.49 17.48 18.15
N GLN A 128 7.67 17.19 16.87
CA GLN A 128 6.74 17.60 15.85
C GLN A 128 5.58 16.59 15.90
N GLU A 129 4.49 16.98 16.56
CA GLU A 129 3.24 16.21 16.61
C GLU A 129 2.60 16.16 15.22
N SER A 130 3.14 15.35 14.30
CA SER A 130 2.41 15.02 13.07
C SER A 130 1.52 13.83 13.38
N ARG A 131 0.30 14.10 13.87
CA ARG A 131 -0.71 13.04 13.97
C ARG A 131 -1.21 12.73 12.56
N PRO A 132 -0.99 11.53 12.02
CA PRO A 132 -1.71 11.13 10.82
C PRO A 132 -3.17 10.97 11.22
N GLN A 133 -4.02 11.84 10.69
CA GLN A 133 -5.44 11.82 11.01
C GLN A 133 -6.19 10.81 10.13
N ALA A 134 -5.52 10.28 9.10
CA ALA A 134 -6.05 9.23 8.26
C ALA A 134 -4.99 8.50 7.44
N GLN A 135 -5.43 7.49 6.71
CA GLN A 135 -4.61 6.64 5.88
C GLN A 135 -5.37 6.21 4.62
N VAL A 136 -4.65 6.17 3.50
CA VAL A 136 -5.06 5.49 2.27
C VAL A 136 -4.37 4.14 2.24
N THR A 137 -5.15 3.07 2.19
CA THR A 137 -4.65 1.71 2.06
C THR A 137 -5.01 1.16 0.69
N ILE A 138 -4.02 0.64 -0.02
CA ILE A 138 -4.16 -0.02 -1.30
C ILE A 138 -3.81 -1.49 -1.14
N THR A 139 -4.75 -2.37 -1.47
CA THR A 139 -4.56 -3.82 -1.41
C THR A 139 -4.75 -4.43 -2.78
N THR A 140 -3.73 -5.12 -3.31
CA THR A 140 -3.83 -5.82 -4.59
C THR A 140 -4.50 -7.20 -4.43
N ASP A 141 -5.38 -7.55 -5.37
CA ASP A 141 -6.03 -8.85 -5.43
C ASP A 141 -5.08 -9.92 -6.02
N GLY A 142 -4.76 -10.96 -5.24
CA GLY A 142 -4.07 -12.18 -5.68
C GLY A 142 -2.54 -12.23 -5.42
N PRO A 143 -1.94 -13.43 -5.30
CA PRO A 143 -0.55 -13.61 -4.83
C PRO A 143 0.51 -13.15 -5.83
N PRO A 144 1.63 -12.53 -5.39
CA PRO A 144 1.80 -11.94 -4.06
C PRO A 144 0.81 -10.78 -3.88
N SER A 145 0.01 -10.83 -2.81
CA SER A 145 -0.87 -9.72 -2.45
C SER A 145 -0.06 -8.77 -1.59
N ILE A 146 0.00 -7.51 -2.00
CA ILE A 146 0.59 -6.46 -1.20
C ILE A 146 -0.50 -5.54 -0.65
N THR A 147 -0.29 -5.11 0.59
CA THR A 147 -1.05 -4.04 1.21
C THR A 147 -0.08 -2.89 1.44
N PHE A 148 -0.34 -1.77 0.80
CA PHE A 148 0.44 -0.55 0.93
C PHE A 148 -0.41 0.51 1.62
N SER A 149 0.15 1.15 2.64
CA SER A 149 -0.55 2.15 3.43
C SER A 149 0.22 3.47 3.42
N TYR A 150 -0.49 4.55 3.11
CA TYR A 150 0.04 5.90 3.08
C TYR A 150 -0.72 6.80 4.04
N ASN A 151 0.01 7.44 4.95
CA ASN A 151 -0.57 8.29 5.97
C ASN A 151 -0.85 9.70 5.42
N ILE A 152 -2.02 10.24 5.75
CA ILE A 152 -2.41 11.61 5.46
C ILE A 152 -2.34 12.43 6.75
N TYR A 153 -1.67 13.57 6.67
CA TYR A 153 -1.47 14.50 7.78
C TYR A 153 -2.27 15.78 7.56
N ASN A 154 -2.60 16.47 8.66
CA ASN A 154 -3.29 17.77 8.66
C ASN A 154 -4.68 17.76 8.01
N VAL A 155 -5.44 16.69 8.22
CA VAL A 155 -6.82 16.54 7.74
C VAL A 155 -7.75 16.31 8.93
N VAL A 156 -8.56 17.31 9.26
CA VAL A 156 -9.52 17.24 10.37
C VAL A 156 -10.82 16.55 9.93
N ALA A 157 -11.12 16.57 8.64
CA ALA A 157 -12.32 15.92 8.12
C ALA A 157 -12.27 14.40 8.37
N ALA A 158 -13.41 13.81 8.73
CA ALA A 158 -13.54 12.36 8.85
C ALA A 158 -13.36 11.72 7.47
N LEU A 159 -12.48 10.73 7.35
CA LEU A 159 -12.14 10.10 6.09
C LEU A 159 -12.68 8.67 6.04
N GLU A 160 -13.50 8.36 5.04
CA GLU A 160 -14.14 7.04 4.93
C GLU A 160 -14.39 6.62 3.48
N GLY A 161 -14.56 5.32 3.26
CA GLY A 161 -15.01 4.77 1.99
C GLY A 161 -14.00 3.82 1.35
N SER A 162 -14.45 3.18 0.28
CA SER A 162 -13.62 2.26 -0.49
C SER A 162 -14.04 2.25 -1.96
N ALA A 163 -13.08 2.01 -2.84
CA ALA A 163 -13.29 1.84 -4.26
C ALA A 163 -12.56 0.58 -4.70
N GLN A 164 -13.23 -0.25 -5.49
CA GLN A 164 -12.68 -1.51 -5.99
C GLN A 164 -12.79 -1.54 -7.50
N ARG A 165 -11.73 -1.99 -8.17
CA ARG A 165 -11.75 -2.34 -9.60
C ARG A 165 -12.30 -1.23 -10.50
N THR A 166 -11.92 0.01 -10.21
CA THR A 166 -12.35 1.19 -10.97
C THR A 166 -11.15 1.88 -11.61
N ASP A 167 -11.35 2.50 -12.78
CA ASP A 167 -10.43 3.49 -13.36
C ASP A 167 -10.68 4.90 -12.82
N ARG A 168 -11.77 5.10 -12.10
CA ARG A 168 -12.15 6.42 -11.61
C ARG A 168 -12.59 6.37 -10.16
N ILE A 169 -11.96 7.20 -9.35
CA ILE A 169 -12.29 7.37 -7.94
C ILE A 169 -12.93 8.73 -7.75
N LYS A 170 -14.06 8.76 -7.05
CA LYS A 170 -14.75 9.98 -6.65
C LYS A 170 -14.44 10.27 -5.18
N LEU A 171 -13.94 11.48 -4.92
CA LEU A 171 -13.81 12.06 -3.61
C LEU A 171 -14.93 13.09 -3.42
N THR A 172 -15.73 12.92 -2.38
CA THR A 172 -16.86 13.80 -2.07
C THR A 172 -16.59 14.47 -0.73
N TYR A 173 -16.47 15.80 -0.72
CA TYR A 173 -16.40 16.58 0.51
C TYR A 173 -17.82 16.95 0.95
N MET A 174 -18.21 16.46 2.12
CA MET A 174 -19.54 16.67 2.68
C MET A 174 -19.44 17.35 4.03
N ARG A 175 -20.43 18.17 4.32
CA ARG A 175 -20.68 18.73 5.65
C ARG A 175 -21.97 18.18 6.18
N GLU A 176 -21.99 17.79 7.45
CA GLU A 176 -23.18 17.30 8.14
C GLU A 176 -23.35 18.01 9.49
N LEU A 177 -24.60 18.15 9.93
CA LEU A 177 -24.94 18.77 11.21
C LEU A 177 -25.60 17.70 12.06
N VAL A 178 -24.87 17.17 13.03
CA VAL A 178 -25.35 16.10 13.91
C VAL A 178 -25.40 16.64 15.33
N SER A 179 -26.60 16.65 15.92
CA SER A 179 -26.81 17.11 17.31
C SER A 179 -26.28 18.52 17.59
N GLY A 180 -26.39 19.44 16.61
CA GLY A 180 -25.90 20.82 16.72
C GLY A 180 -24.40 20.99 16.47
N VAL A 181 -23.66 19.91 16.20
CA VAL A 181 -22.23 19.94 15.85
C VAL A 181 -22.09 19.78 14.34
N THR A 182 -21.41 20.73 13.71
CA THR A 182 -21.04 20.62 12.29
C THR A 182 -19.79 19.77 12.17
N THR A 183 -19.88 18.66 11.43
CA THR A 183 -18.74 17.80 11.11
C THR A 183 -18.53 17.77 9.60
N ASP A 184 -17.26 17.82 9.20
CA ASP A 184 -16.86 17.68 7.82
C ASP A 184 -16.32 16.26 7.59
N ARG A 185 -16.66 15.68 6.44
CA ARG A 185 -16.19 14.35 6.04
C ARG A 185 -15.83 14.31 4.57
N VAL A 186 -14.88 13.45 4.22
CA VAL A 186 -14.49 13.15 2.85
C VAL A 186 -14.73 11.67 2.58
N VAL A 187 -15.62 11.41 1.64
CA VAL A 187 -16.06 10.06 1.28
C VAL A 187 -15.42 9.65 -0.05
N LEU A 188 -14.81 8.48 -0.06
CA LEU A 188 -14.25 7.84 -1.25
C LEU A 188 -15.22 6.79 -1.81
N SER A 189 -15.52 6.88 -3.11
CA SER A 189 -16.32 5.90 -3.84
C SER A 189 -15.76 5.63 -5.23
N GLY A 190 -16.18 4.52 -5.86
CA GLY A 190 -16.04 4.37 -7.31
C GLY A 190 -16.91 5.42 -8.03
N ALA A 191 -16.42 5.95 -9.15
CA ALA A 191 -17.16 6.85 -10.02
C ALA A 191 -17.83 6.12 -11.18
#